data_AF-A0A437MCG4-F1
#
_entry.id   AF-A0A437MCG4-F1
#
_cell.length_a   1.000
_cell.length_b   1.000
_cell.length_c   1.000
_cell.angle_alpha   90.00
_cell.angle_beta   90.00
_cell.angle_gamma   90.00
#
_symmetry.space_group_name_H-M   'P 1'
#
loop_
_entity.id
_entity.type
_entity.pdbx_description
1 polymer ?
#
loop_
_entity_poly.entity_id
_entity_poly.type
_entity_poly.pdbx_seq_one_letter_code
_entity_poly.pdbx_strand_id
1 'polypeptide(L)' 'MPRVIAAVISSRLATLRELQTVYGPEDAYALLEIHAVDQINRKIANEPK' A
#
# COMPACT_ATOMS: atom_id res chain seq x y z
N MET A 1 -5.91 1.43 -15.32
CA MET A 1 -6.49 0.23 -14.67
C MET A 1 -5.35 -0.58 -14.05
N PRO A 2 -5.46 -1.34 -12.95
CA PRO A 2 -5.92 -1.12 -11.58
C PRO A 2 -4.75 -1.40 -10.57
N ARG A 3 -3.49 -1.11 -10.96
CA ARG A 3 -2.29 -1.54 -10.20
C ARG A 3 -2.28 -1.07 -8.74
N VAL A 4 -2.81 0.13 -8.47
CA VAL A 4 -2.95 0.68 -7.11
C VAL A 4 -3.81 -0.24 -6.24
N ILE A 5 -5.01 -0.59 -6.71
CA ILE A 5 -5.95 -1.49 -5.99
C ILE A 5 -5.28 -2.84 -5.74
N ALA A 6 -4.67 -3.43 -6.78
CA ALA A 6 -4.01 -4.73 -6.65
C ALA A 6 -2.83 -4.69 -5.66
N ALA A 7 -2.01 -3.64 -5.70
CA ALA A 7 -0.87 -3.46 -4.80
C ALA A 7 -1.34 -3.30 -3.35
N VAL A 8 -2.32 -2.43 -3.09
CA VAL A 8 -2.86 -2.15 -1.75
C VAL A 8 -3.52 -3.37 -1.13
N ILE A 9 -4.27 -4.15 -1.91
CA ILE A 9 -4.90 -5.38 -1.42
C ILE A 9 -3.84 -6.47 -1.16
N SER A 10 -2.89 -6.64 -2.10
CA SER A 10 -1.83 -7.65 -1.96
C SER A 10 -0.89 -7.36 -0.80
N SER A 11 -0.67 -6.09 -0.47
CA SER A 11 0.09 -5.65 0.70
C SER A 11 -0.71 -5.73 2.01
N ARG A 12 -2.00 -6.11 1.95
CA ARG A 12 -2.94 -6.19 3.07
C ARG A 12 -3.14 -4.86 3.81
N LEU A 13 -3.00 -3.74 3.09
CA LEU A 13 -3.23 -2.40 3.66
C LEU A 13 -4.71 -2.01 3.65
N ALA A 14 -5.50 -2.57 2.73
CA ALA A 14 -6.96 -2.47 2.72
C ALA A 14 -7.57 -3.64 1.95
N THR A 15 -8.83 -3.92 2.20
CA THR A 15 -9.63 -4.87 1.42
C THR A 15 -10.27 -4.20 0.19
N LEU A 16 -10.67 -5.00 -0.79
CA LEU A 16 -11.41 -4.47 -1.96
C LEU A 16 -12.70 -3.75 -1.53
N ARG A 17 -13.39 -4.27 -0.52
CA ARG A 17 -14.63 -3.67 -0.01
C ARG A 17 -14.38 -2.29 0.58
N GLU A 18 -13.34 -2.13 1.38
CA GLU A 18 -12.98 -0.83 1.96
C GLU A 18 -12.61 0.18 0.89
N LEU A 19 -11.84 -0.21 -0.13
CA LEU A 19 -11.48 0.65 -1.27
C LEU A 19 -12.69 1.08 -2.14
N GLN A 20 -13.82 0.38 -2.04
CA GLN A 20 -15.04 0.70 -2.79
C GLN A 20 -16.08 1.46 -1.97
N THR A 21 -16.01 1.40 -0.64
CA THR A 21 -17.12 1.86 0.23
C THR A 21 -16.69 2.82 1.34
N VAL A 22 -15.40 2.84 1.70
CA VAL A 22 -14.88 3.67 2.80
C VAL A 22 -13.84 4.65 2.27
N TYR A 23 -12.88 4.15 1.49
CA TYR A 23 -11.75 4.94 1.01
C TYR A 23 -12.04 5.57 -0.35
N GLY A 24 -11.66 6.84 -0.47
CA GLY A 24 -11.64 7.54 -1.74
C GLY A 24 -10.45 7.14 -2.61
N PRO A 25 -10.39 7.60 -3.86
CA PRO A 25 -9.22 7.42 -4.71
C PRO A 25 -7.93 7.96 -4.08
N GLU A 26 -7.95 9.12 -3.42
CA GLU A 26 -6.75 9.68 -2.77
C GLU A 26 -6.20 8.75 -1.68
N ASP A 27 -7.06 8.16 -0.84
CA ASP A 27 -6.66 7.23 0.20
C ASP A 27 -5.96 6.00 -0.38
N ALA A 28 -6.45 5.48 -1.51
CA ALA A 28 -5.81 4.36 -2.20
C ALA A 28 -4.38 4.70 -2.67
N TYR A 29 -4.15 5.94 -3.12
CA TYR A 29 -2.80 6.42 -3.47
C TYR A 29 -1.93 6.63 -2.23
N ALA A 30 -2.49 7.15 -1.14
CA ALA A 30 -1.76 7.30 0.12
C ALA A 30 -1.32 5.94 0.69
N LEU A 31 -2.19 4.92 0.64
CA LEU A 31 -1.84 3.55 1.04
C LEU A 31 -0.75 2.96 0.13
N LEU A 32 -0.75 3.28 -1.17
CA LEU A 32 0.33 2.86 -2.06
C LEU A 32 1.67 3.51 -1.70
N GLU A 33 1.67 4.79 -1.34
CA GLU A 33 2.88 5.49 -0.90
C GLU A 33 3.40 4.92 0.43
N ILE A 34 2.51 4.68 1.40
CA ILE A 34 2.84 3.99 2.66
C ILE A 34 3.49 2.64 2.37
N HIS A 35 2.91 1.85 1.45
CA HIS A 35 3.49 0.57 1.05
C HIS A 35 4.92 0.71 0.53
N ALA A 36 5.18 1.72 -0.31
CA ALA A 36 6.50 1.96 -0.89
C ALA A 36 7.53 2.36 0.19
N VAL A 37 7.16 3.26 1.10
CA VAL A 37 7.99 3.67 2.24
C VAL A 37 8.30 2.48 3.16
N ASP A 38 7.31 1.63 3.43
CA ASP A 38 7.51 0.41 4.21
C ASP A 38 8.51 -0.55 3.56
N GLN A 39 8.51 -0.68 2.23
CA GLN A 39 9.52 -1.50 1.54
C GLN A 39 10.93 -0.93 1.69
N ILE A 40 11.07 0.40 1.64
CA ILE A 40 12.37 1.07 1.85
C ILE A 40 12.84 0.86 3.30
N ASN A 41 11.97 1.09 4.28
CA ASN A 41 12.27 0.89 5.70
C ASN A 41 12.70 -0.55 5.99
N ARG A 42 12.02 -1.54 5.40
CA ARG A 42 12.40 -2.95 5.52
C ARG A 42 13.76 -3.25 4.91
N LYS A 43 14.13 -2.61 3.79
CA LYS A 43 15.45 -2.78 3.19
C LYS A 43 16.54 -2.27 4.14
N ILE A 44 16.41 -1.03 4.59
CA ILE A 44 17.35 -0.39 5.51
C ILE A 44 17.49 -1.19 6.81
N ALA A 45 16.37 -1.66 7.38
CA ALA A 45 16.38 -2.46 8.60
C ALA A 45 17.10 -3.82 8.44
N ASN A 46 17.18 -4.35 7.23
CA ASN A 46 17.83 -5.62 6.91
C ASN A 46 19.24 -5.44 6.33
N GLU A 47 19.77 -4.21 6.23
CA GLU A 47 21.14 -3.99 5.81
C GLU A 47 22.12 -4.52 6.88
N PRO A 48 23.07 -5.39 6.52
CA PRO A 48 24.10 -5.84 7.44
C PRO A 48 25.00 -4.66 7.85
N LYS A 49 25.26 -4.55 9.16
CA LYS A 49 26.15 -3.52 9.73
C LYS A 49 27.61 -3.73 9.34
#